data_AF-A0A9J8C1P5-F1
#
_entry.id   AF-A0A9J8C1P5-F1
#
_cell.length_a   1.000
_cell.length_b   1.000
_cell.length_c   1.000
_cell.angle_alpha   90.00
_cell.angle_beta   90.00
_cell.angle_gamma   90.00
#
_symmetry.space_group_name_H-M   'P 1'
#
loop_
_entity.id
_entity.type
_entity.pdbx_description
1 polymer ?
#
loop_
_entity_poly.entity_id
_entity_poly.type
_entity_poly.pdbx_seq_one_letter_code
_entity_poly.pdbx_strand_id
1 'polypeptide(L)'
;QVCYHVYHAACNGALYSRPFIESFEETPMLVAVLTYMGYGILTIFGYLRDFMREWKIEKCHIAREREEQKDFVPLYQDFENFYTRNLYMRIRDSWNRPICSAPGATFDLVERSSNDYNWTFEYTGRVVKDVINLGSYNYLGFAENTGACATAAGEVTVKFGVGMASTRQEMGNLDRHEELEKLVASFLGVESAMAFGMGFATNSMNIPALAGKGCLILSDELNHASLVLGARLSTSTIRVFKHNNMQSLEKLLRDAIVHGQPRTHQPWKKILILVEGIYR
;
A
#
# COMPACT_ATOMS: atom_id res chain seq x y z
N GLN A 1 11.48 -43.82 9.05
CA GLN A 1 10.42 -43.02 9.70
C GLN A 1 11.11 -42.04 10.63
N VAL A 2 11.47 -40.86 10.12
CA VAL A 2 12.22 -39.84 10.89
C VAL A 2 11.20 -38.79 11.32
N CYS A 3 10.97 -38.72 12.62
CA CYS A 3 10.05 -37.80 13.27
C CYS A 3 10.77 -36.46 13.45
N TYR A 4 10.32 -35.42 12.76
CA TYR A 4 10.83 -34.06 12.97
C TYR A 4 9.99 -33.38 14.04
N HIS A 5 10.59 -33.17 15.22
CA HIS A 5 10.07 -32.26 16.23
C HIS A 5 10.30 -30.81 15.76
N VAL A 6 9.21 -30.12 15.40
CA VAL A 6 9.19 -28.68 15.23
C VAL A 6 9.07 -28.07 16.64
N TYR A 7 10.10 -27.38 17.10
CA TYR A 7 10.05 -26.61 18.34
C TYR A 7 9.19 -25.37 18.12
N HIS A 8 7.95 -25.39 18.60
CA HIS A 8 7.19 -24.16 18.83
C HIS A 8 7.86 -23.40 19.98
N ALA A 9 8.42 -22.23 19.70
CA ALA A 9 8.74 -21.26 20.73
C ALA A 9 7.41 -20.77 21.35
N ALA A 10 6.98 -21.42 22.42
CA ALA A 10 5.86 -20.98 23.23
C ALA A 10 6.34 -19.84 24.14
N CYS A 11 5.97 -18.60 23.79
CA CYS A 11 5.95 -17.49 24.74
C CYS A 11 4.54 -16.86 24.70
N ASN A 12 3.81 -17.04 25.81
CA ASN A 12 2.58 -16.34 26.23
C ASN A 12 1.39 -16.31 25.25
N GLY A 13 0.82 -17.49 24.98
CA GLY A 13 -0.38 -17.67 24.14
C GLY A 13 -1.74 -17.59 24.86
N ALA A 14 -1.94 -16.71 25.84
CA ALA A 14 -3.23 -16.62 26.55
C ALA A 14 -4.30 -15.78 25.82
N LEU A 15 -3.91 -14.88 24.90
CA LEU A 15 -4.86 -14.03 24.16
C LEU A 15 -5.41 -14.67 22.87
N TYR A 16 -4.74 -15.70 22.33
CA TYR A 16 -5.05 -16.27 21.01
C TYR A 16 -5.67 -17.68 21.06
N SER A 17 -6.29 -18.07 22.19
CA SER A 17 -6.87 -19.40 22.38
C SER A 17 -8.32 -19.54 21.93
N ARG A 18 -8.93 -18.48 21.37
CA ARG A 18 -10.27 -18.57 20.77
C ARG A 18 -10.13 -18.89 19.27
N PRO A 19 -10.84 -19.90 18.73
CA PRO A 19 -10.94 -20.07 17.29
C PRO A 19 -11.59 -18.80 16.72
N PHE A 20 -10.80 -18.03 16.00
CA PHE A 20 -11.25 -16.83 15.31
C PHE A 20 -12.02 -17.28 14.08
N ILE A 21 -13.35 -17.34 14.21
CA ILE A 21 -14.25 -17.67 13.09
C ILE A 21 -14.57 -16.35 12.39
N GLU A 22 -13.74 -15.99 11.43
CA GLU A 22 -13.99 -14.83 10.58
C GLU A 22 -14.82 -15.26 9.38
N SER A 23 -16.10 -14.90 9.35
CA SER A 23 -16.97 -15.11 8.19
C SER A 23 -16.96 -13.86 7.33
N PHE A 24 -16.18 -13.88 6.25
CA PHE A 24 -16.28 -12.85 5.22
C PHE A 24 -17.39 -13.19 4.24
N GLU A 25 -18.21 -12.21 3.90
CA GLU A 25 -19.24 -12.35 2.88
C GLU A 25 -18.55 -12.44 1.50
N GLU A 26 -18.75 -13.55 0.78
CA GLU A 26 -18.24 -13.65 -0.59
C GLU A 26 -18.92 -12.60 -1.47
N THR A 27 -18.14 -11.94 -2.33
CA THR A 27 -18.66 -10.91 -3.22
C THR A 27 -19.82 -11.48 -4.04
N PRO A 28 -21.04 -10.92 -3.94
CA PRO A 28 -22.17 -11.40 -4.71
C PRO A 28 -21.83 -11.37 -6.21
N MET A 29 -22.08 -12.48 -6.91
CA MET A 29 -21.73 -12.62 -8.34
C MET A 29 -22.31 -11.50 -9.20
N LEU A 30 -23.50 -11.00 -8.85
CA LEU A 30 -24.12 -9.87 -9.53
C LEU A 30 -23.25 -8.60 -9.44
N VAL A 31 -22.71 -8.29 -8.25
CA VAL A 31 -21.87 -7.12 -8.03
C VAL A 31 -20.57 -7.24 -8.82
N ALA A 32 -19.95 -8.43 -8.82
CA ALA A 32 -18.75 -8.70 -9.61
C ALA A 32 -19.02 -8.49 -11.11
N VAL A 33 -20.08 -9.09 -11.66
CA VAL A 33 -20.44 -8.98 -13.08
C VAL A 33 -20.75 -7.53 -13.47
N LEU A 34 -21.56 -6.82 -12.68
CA LEU A 34 -21.89 -5.42 -12.94
C LEU A 34 -20.64 -4.53 -12.90
N THR A 35 -19.72 -4.79 -11.97
CA THR A 35 -18.45 -4.05 -11.87
C THR A 35 -17.59 -4.26 -13.11
N TYR A 36 -17.37 -5.51 -13.53
CA TYR A 36 -16.60 -5.82 -14.74
C TYR A 36 -17.28 -5.28 -16.01
N MET A 37 -18.60 -5.38 -16.10
CA MET A 37 -19.36 -4.83 -17.21
C MET A 37 -19.22 -3.30 -17.27
N GLY A 38 -19.29 -2.62 -16.12
CA GLY A 38 -19.07 -1.18 -16.03
C GLY A 38 -17.68 -0.77 -16.52
N TYR A 39 -16.63 -1.46 -16.06
CA TYR A 39 -15.26 -1.24 -16.56
C TYR A 39 -15.13 -1.50 -18.06
N GLY A 40 -15.76 -2.57 -18.57
CA GLY A 40 -15.77 -2.91 -19.99
C GLY A 40 -16.42 -1.80 -20.82
N ILE A 41 -17.61 -1.34 -20.43
CA ILE A 41 -18.33 -0.25 -21.11
C ILE A 41 -17.47 1.02 -21.12
N LEU A 42 -16.94 1.44 -19.96
CA LEU A 42 -16.09 2.63 -19.86
C LEU A 42 -14.84 2.55 -20.73
N THR A 43 -14.24 1.35 -20.82
CA THR A 43 -13.07 1.12 -21.67
C THR A 43 -13.42 1.22 -23.16
N ILE A 44 -14.53 0.62 -23.59
CA ILE A 44 -15.00 0.72 -24.99
C ILE A 44 -15.27 2.18 -25.36
N PHE A 45 -15.98 2.92 -24.51
CA PHE A 45 -16.23 4.35 -24.73
C PHE A 45 -14.95 5.18 -24.71
N GLY A 46 -13.96 4.82 -23.88
CA GLY A 46 -12.65 5.45 -23.88
C GLY A 46 -11.94 5.31 -25.22
N TYR A 47 -11.90 4.10 -25.79
CA TYR A 47 -11.28 3.87 -27.09
C TYR A 47 -12.05 4.55 -28.24
N LEU A 48 -13.38 4.53 -28.20
CA LEU A 48 -14.20 5.26 -29.17
C LEU A 48 -13.90 6.76 -29.17
N ARG A 49 -13.71 7.36 -27.99
CA ARG A 49 -13.37 8.78 -27.89
C ARG A 49 -11.97 9.09 -28.39
N ASP A 50 -11.00 8.23 -28.11
CA ASP A 50 -9.65 8.37 -28.67
C ASP A 50 -9.68 8.31 -30.21
N PHE A 51 -10.45 7.38 -30.78
CA PHE A 51 -10.71 7.32 -32.22
C PHE A 51 -11.35 8.62 -32.75
N MET A 52 -12.38 9.16 -32.08
CA MET A 52 -12.99 10.44 -32.46
C MET A 52 -12.01 11.63 -32.37
N ARG A 53 -11.04 11.59 -31.46
CA ARG A 53 -10.00 12.63 -31.30
C ARG A 53 -8.94 12.55 -32.40
N GLU A 54 -8.58 11.35 -32.84
CA GLU A 54 -7.72 11.16 -34.02
C GLU A 54 -8.36 11.75 -35.27
N TRP A 55 -9.69 11.61 -35.39
CA TRP A 55 -10.48 12.18 -36.49
C TRP A 55 -10.85 13.66 -36.28
N LYS A 56 -10.29 14.31 -35.26
CA LYS A 56 -10.52 15.74 -34.89
C LYS A 56 -11.98 16.11 -34.65
N ILE A 57 -12.84 15.13 -34.36
CA ILE A 57 -14.25 15.36 -34.03
C ILE A 57 -14.39 15.83 -32.57
N GLU A 58 -13.55 15.30 -31.68
CA GLU A 58 -13.53 15.68 -30.26
C GLU A 58 -12.24 16.42 -29.89
N LYS A 59 -12.34 17.48 -29.08
CA LYS A 59 -11.19 18.20 -28.53
C LYS A 59 -10.55 17.41 -27.39
N CYS A 60 -9.23 17.32 -27.42
CA CYS A 60 -8.44 16.69 -26.37
C CYS A 60 -7.99 17.76 -25.37
N HIS A 61 -8.54 17.74 -24.16
CA HIS A 61 -8.20 18.70 -23.10
C HIS A 61 -6.86 18.38 -22.40
N ILE A 62 -6.30 17.19 -22.62
CA ILE A 62 -5.00 16.81 -22.04
C ILE A 62 -3.87 17.54 -22.77
N ALA A 63 -2.85 17.94 -22.01
CA ALA A 63 -1.60 18.41 -22.60
C ALA A 63 -1.04 17.30 -23.50
N ARG A 64 -0.77 17.64 -24.76
CA ARG A 64 -0.03 16.76 -25.67
C ARG A 64 1.46 17.07 -25.51
N GLU A 65 2.29 16.05 -25.57
CA GLU A 65 3.73 16.24 -25.64
C GLU A 65 4.07 17.13 -26.85
N ARG A 66 4.99 18.07 -26.62
CA ARG A 66 5.49 18.93 -27.69
C ARG A 66 6.25 18.07 -28.69
N GLU A 67 6.27 18.48 -29.95
CA GLU A 67 6.99 17.73 -30.99
C GLU A 67 8.47 17.53 -30.64
N GLU A 68 9.08 18.53 -29.99
CA GLU A 68 10.45 18.54 -29.48
C GLU A 68 10.72 17.48 -28.40
N GLN A 69 9.67 16.91 -27.80
CA GLN A 69 9.78 15.97 -26.67
C GLN A 69 9.42 14.53 -27.06
N LYS A 70 9.05 14.26 -28.31
CA LYS A 70 8.65 12.93 -28.78
C LYS A 70 9.79 11.90 -28.77
N ASP A 71 11.04 12.36 -28.79
CA ASP A 71 12.22 11.49 -28.75
C ASP A 71 12.61 11.06 -27.32
N PHE A 72 11.96 11.60 -26.29
CA PHE A 72 12.19 11.18 -24.91
C PHE A 72 11.42 9.91 -24.58
N VAL A 73 11.93 9.14 -23.60
CA VAL A 73 11.20 8.00 -23.06
C VAL A 73 9.89 8.51 -22.43
N PRO A 74 8.73 7.97 -22.83
CA PRO A 74 7.45 8.41 -22.28
C PRO A 74 7.41 8.18 -20.77
N LEU A 75 6.92 9.17 -20.02
CA LEU A 75 6.84 9.11 -18.56
C LEU A 75 5.82 8.07 -18.06
N TYR A 76 4.82 7.76 -18.88
CA TYR A 76 3.72 6.87 -18.55
C TYR A 76 3.56 5.80 -19.61
N GLN A 77 3.05 4.63 -19.22
CA GLN A 77 2.67 3.60 -20.17
C GLN A 77 1.40 4.02 -20.94
N ASP A 78 1.21 3.48 -22.14
CA ASP A 78 0.07 3.82 -23.01
C ASP A 78 -1.29 3.61 -22.31
N PHE A 79 -1.42 2.54 -21.52
CA PHE A 79 -2.65 2.28 -20.78
C PHE A 79 -2.88 3.27 -19.63
N GLU A 80 -1.83 3.72 -18.94
CA GLU A 80 -1.96 4.73 -17.88
C GLU A 80 -2.40 6.08 -18.46
N ASN A 81 -1.85 6.44 -19.61
CA ASN A 81 -2.27 7.63 -20.37
C ASN A 81 -3.74 7.53 -20.79
N PHE A 82 -4.14 6.37 -21.34
CA PHE A 82 -5.52 6.08 -21.69
C PHE A 82 -6.45 6.19 -20.47
N TYR A 83 -6.11 5.50 -19.38
CA TYR A 83 -6.89 5.48 -18.14
C TYR A 83 -7.05 6.89 -17.58
N THR A 84 -5.96 7.64 -17.48
CA THR A 84 -5.97 9.00 -16.93
C THR A 84 -6.87 9.91 -17.76
N ARG A 85 -6.72 9.87 -19.08
CA ARG A 85 -7.43 10.75 -20.03
C ARG A 85 -8.93 10.47 -20.10
N ASN A 86 -9.31 9.19 -20.08
CA ASN A 86 -10.66 8.77 -20.43
C ASN A 86 -11.49 8.32 -19.23
N LEU A 87 -10.87 7.68 -18.23
CA LEU A 87 -11.56 7.10 -17.07
C LEU A 87 -11.36 7.97 -15.83
N TYR A 88 -10.11 8.18 -15.42
CA TYR A 88 -9.76 8.86 -14.17
C TYR A 88 -10.38 10.24 -14.06
N MET A 89 -10.23 11.09 -15.10
CA MET A 89 -10.80 12.45 -15.06
C MET A 89 -12.30 12.45 -14.77
N ARG A 90 -13.05 11.44 -15.23
CA ARG A 90 -14.50 11.37 -15.01
C ARG A 90 -14.87 10.99 -13.59
N ILE A 91 -14.10 10.11 -12.97
CA ILE A 91 -14.38 9.61 -11.62
C ILE A 91 -13.64 10.37 -10.53
N ARG A 92 -12.66 11.21 -10.87
CA ARG A 92 -11.79 11.87 -9.87
C ARG A 92 -12.57 12.72 -8.87
N ASP A 93 -13.75 13.23 -9.26
CA ASP A 93 -14.58 13.99 -8.32
C ASP A 93 -15.10 13.14 -7.16
N SER A 94 -15.25 11.83 -7.35
CA SER A 94 -15.72 10.93 -6.29
C SER A 94 -14.67 10.71 -5.18
N TRP A 95 -13.38 10.83 -5.51
CA TRP A 95 -12.28 10.43 -4.61
C TRP A 95 -11.41 11.61 -4.16
N ASN A 96 -11.32 12.67 -4.97
CA ASN A 96 -10.40 13.80 -4.73
C ASN A 96 -11.14 15.04 -4.23
N ARG A 97 -12.20 14.89 -3.44
CA ARG A 97 -12.93 16.06 -2.91
C ARG A 97 -12.08 16.72 -1.81
N PRO A 98 -11.89 18.05 -1.85
CA PRO A 98 -11.12 18.72 -0.82
C PRO A 98 -11.89 18.71 0.50
N ILE A 99 -11.20 18.36 1.59
CA ILE A 99 -11.70 18.53 2.95
C ILE A 99 -11.30 19.91 3.48
N CYS A 100 -12.09 20.48 4.37
CA CYS A 100 -11.83 21.79 5.00
C CYS A 100 -11.93 21.78 6.54
N SER A 101 -12.02 20.60 7.14
CA SER A 101 -11.89 20.41 8.59
C SER A 101 -10.86 19.32 8.91
N ALA A 102 -10.63 19.07 10.20
CA ALA A 102 -9.77 17.97 10.63
C ALA A 102 -10.34 16.62 10.16
N PRO A 103 -9.51 15.69 9.66
CA PRO A 103 -9.94 14.39 9.17
C PRO A 103 -10.27 13.43 10.34
N GLY A 104 -11.30 13.77 11.10
CA GLY A 104 -11.81 13.02 12.23
C GLY A 104 -12.69 11.84 11.86
N ALA A 105 -13.53 11.39 12.80
CA ALA A 105 -14.60 10.43 12.50
C ALA A 105 -15.60 10.99 11.46
N THR A 106 -15.74 12.31 11.43
CA THR A 106 -16.43 13.06 10.38
C THR A 106 -15.54 14.21 9.90
N PHE A 107 -15.79 14.70 8.69
CA PHE A 107 -15.13 15.89 8.17
C PHE A 107 -16.05 16.70 7.26
N ASP A 108 -15.65 17.94 7.01
CA ASP A 108 -16.37 18.89 6.18
C ASP A 108 -15.79 18.88 4.77
N LEU A 109 -16.64 18.66 3.77
CA LEU A 109 -16.29 18.63 2.36
C LEU A 109 -16.60 19.96 1.68
N VAL A 110 -15.63 20.45 0.92
CA VAL A 110 -15.82 21.58 0.03
C VAL A 110 -16.65 21.11 -1.17
N GLU A 111 -17.85 21.66 -1.34
CA GLU A 111 -18.66 21.38 -2.51
C GLU A 111 -18.10 22.12 -3.73
N ARG A 112 -17.97 21.39 -4.84
CA ARG A 112 -17.47 21.92 -6.10
C ARG A 112 -18.30 21.39 -7.26
N SER A 113 -18.39 22.20 -8.30
CA SER A 113 -19.04 21.82 -9.55
C SER A 113 -18.05 21.87 -10.69
N SER A 114 -18.26 21.05 -11.71
CA SER A 114 -17.50 21.08 -12.95
C SER A 114 -18.43 21.14 -14.14
N ASN A 115 -18.12 22.01 -15.09
CA ASN A 115 -18.85 22.16 -16.35
C ASN A 115 -18.07 21.60 -17.54
N ASP A 116 -16.87 21.07 -17.31
CA ASP A 116 -15.93 20.61 -18.36
C ASP A 116 -15.52 19.16 -18.17
N TYR A 117 -16.42 18.33 -17.61
CA TYR A 117 -16.19 16.92 -17.33
C TYR A 117 -15.07 16.66 -16.31
N ASN A 118 -15.11 17.40 -15.21
CA ASN A 118 -14.15 17.32 -14.12
C ASN A 118 -12.73 17.61 -14.61
N TRP A 119 -12.50 18.53 -15.55
CA TRP A 119 -11.15 18.99 -15.89
C TRP A 119 -10.75 20.18 -15.01
N THR A 120 -11.69 21.06 -14.75
CA THR A 120 -11.63 22.14 -13.76
C THR A 120 -12.78 22.00 -12.78
N PHE A 121 -12.61 22.61 -11.61
CA PHE A 121 -13.62 22.65 -10.58
C PHE A 121 -13.77 24.07 -10.06
N GLU A 122 -15.01 24.50 -9.92
CA GLU A 122 -15.37 25.77 -9.31
C GLU A 122 -15.97 25.51 -7.93
N TYR A 123 -15.54 26.29 -6.95
CA TYR A 123 -16.10 26.23 -5.61
C TYR A 123 -17.52 26.79 -5.62
N THR A 124 -18.51 26.04 -5.11
CA THR A 124 -19.92 26.46 -5.13
C THR A 124 -20.27 27.46 -4.01
N GLY A 125 -19.33 27.75 -3.11
CA GLY A 125 -19.59 28.54 -1.90
C GLY A 125 -20.19 27.73 -0.75
N ARG A 126 -20.44 26.44 -0.95
CA ARG A 126 -21.07 25.57 0.06
C ARG A 126 -20.10 24.54 0.63
N VAL A 127 -20.36 24.15 1.86
CA VAL A 127 -19.63 23.11 2.56
C VAL A 127 -20.64 22.06 3.02
N VAL A 128 -20.39 20.81 2.66
CA VAL A 128 -21.16 19.67 3.16
C VAL A 128 -20.52 19.27 4.48
N LYS A 129 -21.26 19.44 5.57
CA LYS A 129 -20.76 19.20 6.93
C LYS A 129 -20.97 17.76 7.38
N ASP A 130 -20.19 17.36 8.38
CA ASP A 130 -20.37 16.12 9.14
C ASP A 130 -20.42 14.85 8.26
N VAL A 131 -19.60 14.81 7.21
CA VAL A 131 -19.51 13.65 6.31
C VAL A 131 -18.72 12.55 6.99
N ILE A 132 -19.25 11.33 6.97
CA ILE A 132 -18.62 10.18 7.63
C ILE A 132 -17.29 9.83 6.96
N ASN A 133 -16.24 9.72 7.77
CA ASN A 133 -14.92 9.33 7.31
C ASN A 133 -14.78 7.80 7.27
N LEU A 134 -14.97 7.22 6.09
CA LEU A 134 -14.73 5.79 5.83
C LEU A 134 -13.43 5.53 5.06
N GLY A 135 -12.68 6.59 4.74
CA GLY A 135 -11.53 6.53 3.82
C GLY A 135 -10.16 6.69 4.49
N SER A 136 -10.10 6.86 5.81
CA SER A 136 -8.85 7.09 6.53
C SER A 136 -8.56 6.01 7.57
N TYR A 137 -7.29 5.89 7.95
CA TYR A 137 -6.83 5.01 9.02
C TYR A 137 -6.95 5.65 10.42
N ASN A 138 -7.68 6.76 10.57
CA ASN A 138 -7.82 7.48 11.84
C ASN A 138 -8.83 6.83 12.79
N TYR A 139 -8.77 5.51 12.96
CA TYR A 139 -9.72 4.75 13.77
C TYR A 139 -9.69 5.14 15.26
N LEU A 140 -8.53 5.60 15.75
CA LEU A 140 -8.30 6.00 17.13
C LEU A 140 -8.54 7.51 17.37
N GLY A 141 -8.84 8.29 16.33
CA GLY A 141 -9.10 9.73 16.46
C GLY A 141 -7.84 10.55 16.81
N PHE A 142 -6.65 10.05 16.56
CA PHE A 142 -5.39 10.75 16.88
C PHE A 142 -5.09 11.93 15.94
N ALA A 143 -5.71 11.99 14.77
CA ALA A 143 -5.54 13.09 13.81
C ALA A 143 -6.43 14.31 14.06
N GLU A 144 -7.09 14.39 15.22
CA GLU A 144 -7.88 15.55 15.62
C GLU A 144 -6.99 16.75 15.99
N ASN A 145 -7.49 17.97 15.74
CA ASN A 145 -6.77 19.20 16.10
C ASN A 145 -6.88 19.57 17.59
N THR A 146 -7.64 18.80 18.36
CA THR A 146 -7.89 19.06 19.78
C THR A 146 -7.71 17.78 20.60
N GLY A 147 -7.64 17.94 21.92
CA GLY A 147 -7.48 16.82 22.84
C GLY A 147 -6.03 16.54 23.23
N ALA A 148 -5.85 15.48 24.01
CA ALA A 148 -4.56 15.16 24.63
C ALA A 148 -3.47 14.87 23.59
N CYS A 149 -3.80 14.19 22.49
CA CYS A 149 -2.83 13.87 21.44
C CYS A 149 -2.32 15.13 20.73
N ALA A 150 -3.22 16.03 20.31
CA ALA A 150 -2.86 17.29 19.68
C ALA A 150 -2.03 18.18 20.61
N THR A 151 -2.41 18.25 21.89
CA THR A 151 -1.69 19.04 22.91
C THR A 151 -0.28 18.48 23.12
N ALA A 152 -0.15 17.17 23.33
CA ALA A 152 1.14 16.52 23.53
C ALA A 152 2.04 16.66 22.29
N ALA A 153 1.49 16.51 21.08
CA ALA A 153 2.23 16.73 19.84
C ALA A 153 2.72 18.18 19.74
N GLY A 154 1.88 19.17 20.08
CA GLY A 154 2.25 20.58 20.11
C GLY A 154 3.37 20.89 21.10
N GLU A 155 3.28 20.39 22.33
CA GLU A 155 4.31 20.58 23.36
C GLU A 155 5.66 19.98 22.96
N VAL A 156 5.66 18.76 22.42
CA VAL A 156 6.87 18.11 21.89
C VAL A 156 7.44 18.90 20.73
N THR A 157 6.59 19.39 19.84
CA THR A 157 7.01 20.20 18.69
C THR A 157 7.67 21.52 19.12
N VAL A 158 7.13 22.19 20.15
CA VAL A 158 7.75 23.41 20.71
C VAL A 158 9.11 23.11 21.32
N LYS A 159 9.26 21.96 22.00
CA LYS A 159 10.51 21.57 22.66
C LYS A 159 11.60 21.09 21.69
N PHE A 160 11.24 20.29 20.68
CA PHE A 160 12.19 19.62 19.79
C PHE A 160 12.25 20.20 18.37
N GLY A 161 11.29 21.05 17.99
CA GLY A 161 11.10 21.52 16.63
C GLY A 161 10.39 20.52 15.72
N VAL A 162 10.15 20.92 14.46
CA VAL A 162 9.46 20.12 13.43
C VAL A 162 10.40 19.38 12.48
N GLY A 163 11.71 19.60 12.58
CA GLY A 163 12.67 19.10 11.60
C GLY A 163 14.03 18.77 12.21
N MET A 164 14.64 17.71 11.68
CA MET A 164 16.02 17.33 11.95
C MET A 164 16.86 17.63 10.71
N ALA A 165 18.07 18.16 10.88
CA ALA A 165 18.95 18.53 9.77
C ALA A 165 19.68 17.33 9.12
N SER A 166 19.47 16.11 9.62
CA SER A 166 20.12 14.90 9.13
C SER A 166 19.30 13.65 9.50
N THR A 167 19.65 12.52 8.90
CA THR A 167 18.99 11.23 9.10
C THR A 167 19.41 10.58 10.42
N ARG A 168 18.58 9.63 10.90
CA ARG A 168 18.92 8.81 12.08
C ARG A 168 20.21 8.00 11.91
N GLN A 169 20.58 7.67 10.67
CA GLN A 169 21.81 6.92 10.39
C GLN A 169 23.07 7.75 10.68
N GLU A 170 23.00 9.07 10.49
CA GLU A 170 24.14 9.97 10.65
C GLU A 170 24.18 10.63 12.03
N MET A 171 23.05 11.20 12.48
CA MET A 171 22.96 11.93 13.76
C MET A 171 22.40 11.09 14.92
N GLY A 172 21.96 9.86 14.67
CA GLY A 172 21.40 8.98 15.70
C GLY A 172 19.93 9.27 16.04
N ASN A 173 19.49 8.69 17.16
CA ASN A 173 18.11 8.77 17.63
C ASN A 173 17.90 9.91 18.63
N LEU A 174 16.69 10.46 18.65
CA LEU A 174 16.19 11.30 19.75
C LEU A 174 15.72 10.41 20.90
N ASP A 175 15.69 10.96 22.10
CA ASP A 175 15.08 10.35 23.29
C ASP A 175 13.64 9.89 23.02
N ARG A 176 12.86 10.68 22.28
CA ARG A 176 11.48 10.34 21.88
C ARG A 176 11.37 9.16 20.93
N HIS A 177 12.38 8.92 20.08
CA HIS A 177 12.38 7.74 19.21
C HIS A 177 12.56 6.47 20.03
N GLU A 178 13.52 6.47 20.96
CA GLU A 178 13.81 5.36 21.86
C GLU A 178 12.61 5.06 22.79
N GLU A 179 11.96 6.10 23.30
CA GLU A 179 10.75 5.95 24.12
C GLU A 179 9.60 5.31 23.34
N LEU A 180 9.33 5.79 22.12
CA LEU A 180 8.31 5.23 21.25
C LEU A 180 8.59 3.76 20.93
N GLU A 181 9.82 3.45 20.54
CA GLU A 181 10.23 2.10 20.15
C GLU A 181 10.13 1.13 21.33
N LYS A 182 10.53 1.54 22.54
CA LYS A 182 10.35 0.75 23.76
C LYS A 182 8.88 0.55 24.11
N LEU A 183 8.06 1.59 24.00
CA LEU A 183 6.63 1.51 24.25
C LEU A 183 5.98 0.50 23.30
N VAL A 184 6.28 0.59 22.00
CA VAL A 184 5.75 -0.33 20.99
C VAL A 184 6.24 -1.76 21.23
N ALA A 185 7.53 -1.96 21.54
CA ALA A 185 8.07 -3.27 21.87
C ALA A 185 7.36 -3.89 23.08
N SER A 186 7.13 -3.10 24.14
CA SER A 186 6.41 -3.54 25.34
C SER A 186 4.95 -3.87 25.06
N PHE A 187 4.28 -3.07 24.22
CA PHE A 187 2.89 -3.28 23.83
C PHE A 187 2.71 -4.57 23.00
N LEU A 188 3.64 -4.84 22.08
CA LEU A 188 3.63 -6.04 21.24
C LEU A 188 4.22 -7.28 21.95
N GLY A 189 4.88 -7.12 23.09
CA GLY A 189 5.55 -8.21 23.80
C GLY A 189 6.77 -8.77 23.05
N VAL A 190 7.47 -7.94 22.28
CA VAL A 190 8.67 -8.30 21.52
C VAL A 190 9.93 -7.72 22.14
N GLU A 191 11.10 -8.29 21.82
CA GLU A 191 12.39 -7.84 22.36
C GLU A 191 12.73 -6.39 21.97
N SER A 192 12.41 -6.00 20.74
CA SER A 192 12.70 -4.68 20.20
C SER A 192 11.73 -4.33 19.07
N ALA A 193 11.52 -3.03 18.86
CA ALA A 193 10.74 -2.47 17.76
C ALA A 193 11.50 -1.29 17.16
N MET A 194 11.23 -0.98 15.89
CA MET A 194 11.83 0.16 15.20
C MET A 194 10.74 0.95 14.47
N ALA A 195 10.76 2.27 14.63
CA ALA A 195 9.76 3.15 14.03
C ALA A 195 10.27 3.72 12.69
N PHE A 196 9.44 3.62 11.66
CA PHE A 196 9.71 4.16 10.33
C PHE A 196 8.68 5.23 9.98
N GLY A 197 9.12 6.34 9.37
CA GLY A 197 8.24 7.45 9.01
C GLY A 197 7.30 7.19 7.83
N MET A 198 7.49 6.08 7.10
CA MET A 198 6.67 5.74 5.93
C MET A 198 6.43 4.22 5.89
N GLY A 199 5.17 3.81 5.98
CA GLY A 199 4.78 2.39 5.99
C GLY A 199 5.23 1.61 4.74
N PHE A 200 5.18 2.24 3.56
CA PHE A 200 5.71 1.62 2.33
C PHE A 200 7.21 1.35 2.43
N ALA A 201 7.98 2.31 2.95
CA ALA A 201 9.42 2.21 3.12
C ALA A 201 9.82 1.15 4.15
N THR A 202 9.00 0.91 5.18
CA THR A 202 9.21 -0.16 6.16
C THR A 202 9.45 -1.51 5.49
N ASN A 203 8.66 -1.85 4.46
CA ASN A 203 8.82 -3.12 3.77
C ASN A 203 9.91 -3.04 2.70
N SER A 204 9.85 -2.01 1.85
CA SER A 204 10.72 -1.94 0.67
C SER A 204 12.20 -1.78 1.03
N MET A 205 12.53 -1.14 2.15
CA MET A 205 13.91 -0.86 2.56
C MET A 205 14.49 -1.92 3.50
N ASN A 206 13.66 -2.60 4.31
CA ASN A 206 14.17 -3.58 5.28
C ASN A 206 14.34 -4.99 4.71
N ILE A 207 13.50 -5.41 3.74
CA ILE A 207 13.67 -6.74 3.10
C ILE A 207 15.09 -6.92 2.52
N PRO A 208 15.67 -5.95 1.79
CA PRO A 208 17.05 -6.04 1.31
C PRO A 208 18.11 -6.18 2.40
N ALA A 209 17.84 -5.73 3.63
CA ALA A 209 18.75 -5.93 4.76
C ALA A 209 18.68 -7.36 5.33
N LEU A 210 17.52 -8.02 5.20
CA LEU A 210 17.28 -9.37 5.72
C LEU A 210 17.67 -10.48 4.74
N ALA A 211 17.52 -10.23 3.44
CA ALA A 211 17.76 -11.20 2.38
C ALA A 211 18.61 -10.58 1.27
N GLY A 212 19.49 -11.39 0.67
CA GLY A 212 20.42 -10.95 -0.36
C GLY A 212 20.79 -12.08 -1.33
N LYS A 213 21.85 -11.88 -2.13
CA LYS A 213 22.34 -12.89 -3.06
C LYS A 213 22.56 -14.26 -2.39
N GLY A 214 21.96 -15.30 -2.98
CA GLY A 214 21.99 -16.67 -2.45
C GLY A 214 20.90 -16.97 -1.41
N CYS A 215 19.98 -16.03 -1.17
CA CYS A 215 18.75 -16.26 -0.41
C CYS A 215 17.57 -16.52 -1.35
N LEU A 216 16.54 -17.19 -0.82
CA LEU A 216 15.26 -17.40 -1.47
C LEU A 216 14.19 -16.60 -0.72
N ILE A 217 13.38 -15.86 -1.48
CA ILE A 217 12.17 -15.22 -1.00
C ILE A 217 10.97 -15.95 -1.61
N LEU A 218 10.11 -16.50 -0.75
CA LEU A 218 8.80 -17.04 -1.12
C LEU A 218 7.76 -15.96 -0.86
N SER A 219 7.23 -15.36 -1.92
CA SER A 219 6.24 -14.29 -1.82
C SER A 219 4.85 -14.83 -2.11
N ASP A 220 3.87 -14.44 -1.31
CA ASP A 220 2.46 -14.58 -1.67
C ASP A 220 2.15 -13.82 -2.98
N GLU A 221 1.20 -14.34 -3.77
CA GLU A 221 0.78 -13.70 -5.02
C GLU A 221 -0.03 -12.41 -4.82
N LEU A 222 -0.65 -12.22 -3.66
CA LEU A 222 -1.43 -11.02 -3.30
C LEU A 222 -0.72 -10.12 -2.28
N ASN A 223 0.60 -10.27 -2.11
CA ASN A 223 1.40 -9.35 -1.30
C ASN A 223 1.31 -7.91 -1.84
N HIS A 224 1.29 -6.92 -0.95
CA HIS A 224 1.27 -5.52 -1.34
C HIS A 224 2.54 -5.13 -2.10
N ALA A 225 2.41 -4.10 -2.94
CA ALA A 225 3.47 -3.60 -3.80
C ALA A 225 4.76 -3.24 -3.03
N SER A 226 4.66 -2.86 -1.76
CA SER A 226 5.81 -2.54 -0.91
C SER A 226 6.70 -3.77 -0.62
N LEU A 227 6.11 -4.93 -0.35
CA LEU A 227 6.83 -6.20 -0.17
C LEU A 227 7.45 -6.66 -1.48
N VAL A 228 6.70 -6.56 -2.58
CA VAL A 228 7.18 -6.94 -3.91
C VAL A 228 8.38 -6.09 -4.31
N LEU A 229 8.33 -4.77 -4.07
CA LEU A 229 9.46 -3.89 -4.33
C LEU A 229 10.66 -4.25 -3.46
N GLY A 230 10.48 -4.45 -2.15
CA GLY A 230 11.57 -4.84 -1.25
C GLY A 230 12.22 -6.17 -1.63
N ALA A 231 11.41 -7.16 -2.03
CA ALA A 231 11.91 -8.43 -2.52
C ALA A 231 12.76 -8.25 -3.79
N ARG A 232 12.30 -7.43 -4.74
CA ARG A 232 13.05 -7.11 -5.97
C ARG A 232 14.37 -6.40 -5.69
N LEU A 233 14.38 -5.45 -4.75
CA LEU A 233 15.58 -4.70 -4.36
C LEU A 233 16.62 -5.59 -3.65
N SER A 234 16.20 -6.68 -3.01
CA SER A 234 17.09 -7.59 -2.28
C SER A 234 18.08 -8.36 -3.16
N THR A 235 17.87 -8.44 -4.49
CA THR A 235 18.62 -9.31 -5.42
C THR A 235 18.56 -10.82 -5.09
N SER A 236 17.67 -11.22 -4.18
CA SER A 236 17.42 -12.62 -3.84
C SER A 236 16.70 -13.33 -4.98
N THR A 237 16.72 -14.67 -4.98
CA THR A 237 15.81 -15.42 -5.86
C THR A 237 14.40 -15.30 -5.29
N ILE A 238 13.42 -14.93 -6.12
CA ILE A 238 12.03 -14.79 -5.71
C ILE A 238 11.23 -15.90 -6.37
N ARG A 239 10.40 -16.60 -5.60
CA ARG A 239 9.35 -17.48 -6.13
C ARG A 239 8.02 -17.08 -5.53
N VAL A 240 6.98 -17.08 -6.35
CA VAL A 240 5.63 -16.72 -5.94
C VAL A 240 4.83 -17.99 -5.67
N PHE A 241 4.10 -18.02 -4.56
CA PHE A 241 3.18 -19.10 -4.23
C PHE A 241 1.74 -18.60 -4.22
N LYS A 242 0.79 -19.52 -4.45
CA LYS A 242 -0.63 -19.17 -4.56
C LYS A 242 -1.18 -18.68 -3.23
N HIS A 243 -2.03 -17.65 -3.29
CA HIS A 243 -2.61 -17.05 -2.11
C HIS A 243 -3.47 -18.06 -1.39
N ASN A 244 -3.35 -18.07 -0.07
CA ASN A 244 -4.11 -18.94 0.80
C ASN A 244 -4.00 -20.45 0.47
N ASN A 245 -2.86 -20.88 -0.08
CA ASN A 245 -2.63 -22.26 -0.48
C ASN A 245 -1.35 -22.83 0.16
N MET A 246 -1.51 -23.48 1.30
CA MET A 246 -0.41 -24.10 2.02
C MET A 246 0.27 -25.23 1.24
N GLN A 247 -0.45 -25.96 0.38
CA GLN A 247 0.19 -27.00 -0.45
C GLN A 247 1.14 -26.39 -1.49
N SER A 248 0.79 -25.22 -2.05
CA SER A 248 1.65 -24.48 -2.98
C SER A 248 2.92 -24.01 -2.28
N LEU A 249 2.80 -23.47 -1.06
CA LEU A 249 3.95 -23.03 -0.27
C LEU A 249 4.86 -24.23 0.09
N GLU A 250 4.27 -25.31 0.60
CA GLU A 250 5.01 -26.51 1.00
C GLU A 250 5.76 -27.14 -0.18
N LYS A 251 5.10 -27.24 -1.34
CA LYS A 251 5.73 -27.75 -2.56
C LYS A 251 6.96 -26.93 -2.93
N LEU A 252 6.83 -25.59 -2.96
CA LEU A 252 7.93 -24.71 -3.33
C LEU A 252 9.08 -24.74 -2.31
N LEU A 253 8.77 -24.90 -1.02
CA LEU A 253 9.77 -25.09 0.04
C LEU A 253 10.53 -26.40 -0.15
N ARG A 254 9.83 -27.52 -0.38
CA ARG A 254 10.46 -28.83 -0.61
C ARG A 254 11.35 -28.79 -1.84
N ASP A 255 10.85 -28.25 -2.95
CA ASP A 255 11.62 -28.12 -4.20
C ASP A 255 12.86 -27.24 -3.99
N ALA A 256 12.74 -26.15 -3.21
CA ALA A 256 13.86 -25.28 -2.89
C ALA A 256 14.93 -25.97 -2.06
N ILE A 257 14.54 -26.78 -1.08
CA ILE A 257 15.48 -27.51 -0.20
C ILE A 257 16.18 -28.62 -0.99
N VAL A 258 15.45 -29.37 -1.82
CA VAL A 258 16.00 -30.50 -2.60
C VAL A 258 16.95 -30.04 -3.70
N HIS A 259 16.58 -29.00 -4.45
CA HIS A 259 17.35 -28.58 -5.63
C HIS A 259 18.38 -27.49 -5.35
N GLY A 260 18.27 -26.78 -4.23
CA GLY A 260 19.15 -25.67 -3.88
C GLY A 260 19.01 -24.46 -4.81
N GLN A 261 20.07 -23.66 -4.86
CA GLN A 261 20.16 -22.44 -5.66
C GLN A 261 20.16 -22.76 -7.16
N PRO A 262 19.49 -21.95 -7.99
CA PRO A 262 19.52 -22.11 -9.45
C PRO A 262 20.95 -22.12 -9.97
N ARG A 263 21.24 -23.04 -10.91
CA ARG A 263 22.53 -23.23 -11.60
C ARG A 263 23.65 -23.80 -10.73
N THR A 264 23.78 -23.37 -9.48
CA THR A 264 24.88 -23.82 -8.60
C THR A 264 24.52 -25.06 -7.76
N HIS A 265 23.23 -25.35 -7.58
CA HIS A 265 22.71 -26.41 -6.72
C HIS A 265 23.21 -26.34 -5.26
N GLN A 266 23.75 -25.18 -4.85
CA GLN A 266 24.19 -24.97 -3.48
C GLN A 266 23.00 -24.77 -2.55
N PRO A 267 23.10 -25.13 -1.26
CA PRO A 267 22.07 -24.81 -0.29
C PRO A 267 21.77 -23.31 -0.23
N TRP A 268 20.54 -22.95 0.07
CA TRP A 268 20.15 -21.55 0.31
C TRP A 268 20.77 -21.04 1.60
N LYS A 269 21.28 -19.80 1.58
CA LYS A 269 21.79 -19.15 2.80
C LYS A 269 20.66 -18.85 3.80
N LYS A 270 19.51 -18.45 3.27
CA LYS A 270 18.30 -18.13 4.01
C LYS A 270 17.08 -18.30 3.10
N ILE A 271 15.98 -18.78 3.66
CA ILE A 271 14.66 -18.78 3.02
C ILE A 271 13.77 -17.84 3.83
N LEU A 272 13.22 -16.82 3.18
CA LEU A 272 12.31 -15.86 3.77
C LEU A 272 10.92 -16.05 3.15
N ILE A 273 9.90 -16.20 3.99
CA ILE A 273 8.51 -16.30 3.55
C ILE A 273 7.87 -14.93 3.80
N LEU A 274 7.38 -14.30 2.75
CA LEU A 274 6.72 -13.00 2.80
C LEU A 274 5.22 -13.19 2.58
N VAL A 275 4.47 -12.75 3.58
CA VAL A 275 3.01 -12.83 3.64
C VAL A 275 2.48 -11.51 4.15
N GLU A 276 1.38 -11.06 3.56
CA GLU A 276 0.62 -9.91 4.05
C GLU A 276 -0.80 -10.31 4.45
N GLY A 277 -1.33 -9.56 5.41
CA GLY A 277 -2.57 -9.86 6.12
C GLY A 277 -3.79 -9.95 5.21
N ILE A 278 -4.25 -11.18 5.00
CA ILE A 278 -5.56 -11.78 5.29
C ILE A 278 -5.42 -13.18 4.69
N TYR A 279 -5.08 -14.15 5.54
CA TYR A 279 -5.00 -15.57 5.15
C TYR A 279 -6.19 -16.28 5.79
N ARG A 280 -6.81 -17.21 5.06
CA ARG A 280 -7.93 -18.03 5.52
C ARG A 280 -7.46 -19.37 6.10
#